data_AF-A0A2H9MMQ1-F1
#
_entry.id   AF-A0A2H9MMQ1-F1
#
_cell.length_a   1.000
_cell.length_b   1.000
_cell.length_c   1.000
_cell.angle_alpha   90.00
_cell.angle_beta   90.00
_cell.angle_gamma   90.00
#
_symmetry.space_group_name_H-M   'P 1'
#
loop_
_entity.id
_entity.type
_entity.pdbx_description
1 polymer ?
#
loop_
_entity_poly.entity_id
_entity_poly.type
_entity_poly.pdbx_seq_one_letter_code
_entity_poly.pdbx_strand_id
1 'polypeptide(L)'
;NELKFGSTKIRFTKPLWHGTRGTKLGFVVGVIIENKEKIFFTSDIDGPCIEEYADMVVEEKPEILIIDGPATYLLGYIMSYENLKKSIKNLKKIVEKTDFKTMILDHHLLRDYR
;
A
#
# COMPACT_ATOMS: atom_id res chain seq x y z
N ASN A 1 16.13 -1.24 -10.72
CA ASN A 1 14.77 -0.68 -10.58
C ASN A 1 14.82 0.77 -10.09
N GLU A 2 15.60 1.62 -10.76
CA GLU A 2 15.75 3.01 -10.35
C GLU A 2 16.00 3.91 -11.58
N LEU A 3 15.43 5.10 -11.57
CA LEU A 3 15.64 6.17 -12.55
C LEU A 3 16.00 7.45 -11.81
N LYS A 4 16.84 8.29 -12.43
CA LYS A 4 17.23 9.59 -11.87
C LYS A 4 17.07 10.69 -12.91
N PHE A 5 16.35 11.75 -12.54
CA PHE A 5 16.12 12.95 -13.34
C PHE A 5 16.50 14.18 -12.52
N GLY A 6 17.68 14.73 -12.78
CA GLY A 6 18.23 15.80 -11.94
C GLY A 6 18.39 15.36 -10.48
N SER A 7 17.74 16.06 -9.55
CA SER A 7 17.72 15.71 -8.13
C SER A 7 16.62 14.71 -7.75
N THR A 8 15.70 14.40 -8.66
CA THR A 8 14.60 13.45 -8.41
C THR A 8 15.07 12.03 -8.67
N LYS A 9 14.85 11.15 -7.69
CA LYS A 9 15.12 9.72 -7.75
C LYS A 9 13.80 8.96 -7.72
N ILE A 10 13.60 8.03 -8.64
CA ILE A 10 12.40 7.19 -8.72
C ILE A 10 12.83 5.74 -8.60
N ARG A 11 12.36 5.05 -7.56
CA ARG A 11 12.58 3.62 -7.33
C ARG A 11 11.28 2.86 -7.51
N PHE A 12 11.39 1.63 -7.99
CA PHE A 12 10.25 0.73 -8.15
C PHE A 12 10.43 -0.47 -7.23
N THR A 13 9.35 -0.91 -6.60
CA THR A 13 9.35 -2.14 -5.80
C THR A 13 9.62 -3.36 -6.70
N LYS A 14 9.83 -4.52 -6.09
CA LYS A 14 9.57 -5.78 -6.79
C LYS A 14 8.07 -5.90 -7.08
N PRO A 15 7.64 -6.73 -8.05
CA PRO A 15 6.23 -7.01 -8.26
C PRO A 15 5.55 -7.44 -6.95
N LEU A 16 4.47 -6.75 -6.59
CA LEU A 16 3.63 -7.01 -5.44
C LEU A 16 2.34 -7.65 -5.94
N TRP A 17 1.77 -8.60 -5.21
CA TRP A 17 0.50 -9.20 -5.57
C TRP A 17 -0.60 -8.13 -5.54
N HIS A 18 -1.44 -8.12 -6.58
CA HIS A 18 -2.66 -7.33 -6.57
C HIS A 18 -3.73 -8.05 -5.73
N GLY A 19 -3.66 -7.87 -4.41
CA GLY A 19 -4.42 -8.62 -3.41
C GLY A 19 -3.61 -9.72 -2.72
N THR A 20 -4.27 -10.80 -2.33
CA THR A 20 -3.59 -11.91 -1.63
C THR A 20 -2.63 -12.68 -2.53
N ARG A 21 -1.65 -13.36 -1.92
CA ARG A 21 -0.70 -14.23 -2.63
C ARG A 21 -1.42 -15.28 -3.49
N GLY A 22 -1.00 -15.43 -4.74
CA GLY A 22 -1.57 -16.41 -5.67
C GLY A 22 -2.90 -15.99 -6.31
N THR A 23 -3.33 -14.75 -6.12
CA THR A 23 -4.47 -14.16 -6.84
C THR A 23 -4.28 -14.21 -8.36
N LYS A 24 -5.38 -14.34 -9.10
CA LYS A 24 -5.40 -14.29 -10.57
C LYS A 24 -5.30 -12.87 -11.15
N LEU A 25 -5.34 -11.85 -10.28
CA LEU A 25 -5.24 -10.44 -10.67
C LEU A 25 -3.82 -10.03 -11.09
N GLY A 26 -2.81 -10.86 -10.82
CA GLY A 26 -1.43 -10.60 -11.19
C GLY A 26 -0.71 -9.71 -10.17
N PHE A 27 0.09 -8.77 -10.68
CA PHE A 27 1.00 -7.97 -9.87
C PHE A 27 0.87 -6.47 -10.18
N VAL A 28 1.12 -5.66 -9.15
CA VAL A 28 1.35 -4.22 -9.23
C VAL A 28 2.80 -3.90 -8.86
N VAL A 29 3.24 -2.68 -9.14
CA VAL A 29 4.55 -2.19 -8.73
C VAL A 29 4.35 -0.88 -8.00
N GLY A 30 4.85 -0.80 -6.77
CA GLY A 30 4.90 0.44 -6.02
C GLY A 30 5.98 1.36 -6.54
N VAL A 31 5.76 2.66 -6.42
CA VAL A 31 6.68 3.71 -6.87
C VAL A 31 7.08 4.57 -5.67
N ILE A 32 8.39 4.68 -5.48
CA ILE A 32 8.99 5.53 -4.45
C ILE A 32 9.66 6.70 -5.17
N ILE A 33 9.26 7.93 -4.84
CA ILE A 33 9.79 9.15 -5.44
C ILE A 33 10.49 9.95 -4.34
N GLU A 34 11.77 10.22 -4.53
CA GLU A 34 12.63 10.91 -3.57
C GLU A 34 13.19 12.19 -4.21
N ASN A 35 12.85 13.34 -3.65
CA ASN A 35 13.51 14.62 -3.94
C ASN A 35 13.63 15.44 -2.65
N LYS A 36 12.92 16.57 -2.53
CA LYS A 36 12.80 17.32 -1.27
C LYS A 36 11.96 16.60 -0.23
N GLU A 37 11.02 15.79 -0.70
CA GLU A 37 10.19 14.91 0.12
C GLU A 37 10.22 13.50 -0.46
N LYS A 38 9.96 12.51 0.40
CA LYS A 38 9.81 11.11 0.00
C LYS A 38 8.34 10.69 -0.07
N ILE A 39 7.91 10.29 -1.27
CA ILE A 39 6.55 9.79 -1.54
C ILE A 39 6.63 8.29 -1.82
N PHE A 40 5.71 7.52 -1.26
CA PHE A 40 5.51 6.13 -1.62
C PHE A 40 4.06 5.89 -2.06
N PHE A 41 3.87 5.50 -3.32
CA PHE A 41 2.61 5.06 -3.89
C PHE A 41 2.63 3.54 -4.04
N THR A 42 1.73 2.83 -3.33
CA THR A 42 1.70 1.36 -3.34
C THR A 42 0.54 0.77 -4.14
N SER A 43 -0.55 1.53 -4.32
CA SER A 43 -1.84 1.00 -4.74
C SER A 43 -1.78 0.34 -6.13
N ASP A 44 -2.49 -0.77 -6.38
CA ASP A 44 -3.52 -1.37 -5.53
C ASP A 44 -3.08 -2.74 -4.95
N ILE A 45 -2.87 -2.82 -3.63
CA ILE A 45 -2.43 -4.04 -2.90
C ILE A 45 -3.53 -4.66 -2.01
N ASP A 46 -4.79 -4.23 -2.21
CA ASP A 46 -6.02 -4.64 -1.52
C ASP A 46 -5.98 -4.42 0.00
N GLY A 47 -5.69 -3.19 0.40
CA GLY A 47 -5.63 -2.82 1.81
C GLY A 47 -4.57 -3.60 2.57
N PRO A 48 -3.27 -3.27 2.41
CA PRO A 48 -2.11 -4.16 2.63
C PRO A 48 -2.38 -5.42 3.47
N CYS A 49 -2.98 -6.47 2.89
CA CYS A 49 -3.35 -7.69 3.63
C CYS A 49 -2.14 -8.62 3.87
N ILE A 50 -1.06 -8.42 3.11
CA ILE A 50 0.23 -9.12 3.22
C ILE A 50 1.14 -8.31 4.14
N GLU A 51 1.61 -8.91 5.24
CA GLU A 51 2.36 -8.22 6.29
C GLU A 51 3.67 -7.60 5.79
N GLU A 52 4.34 -8.26 4.85
CA GLU A 52 5.59 -7.78 4.26
C GLU A 52 5.42 -6.46 3.50
N TYR A 53 4.21 -6.15 3.04
CA TYR A 53 3.94 -4.87 2.39
C TYR A 53 3.86 -3.73 3.41
N ALA A 54 3.33 -4.01 4.60
CA ALA A 54 3.40 -3.05 5.71
C ALA A 54 4.82 -2.87 6.22
N ASP A 55 5.61 -3.94 6.35
CA ASP A 55 7.03 -3.84 6.71
C ASP A 55 7.80 -2.99 5.70
N MET A 56 7.58 -3.22 4.39
CA MET A 56 8.20 -2.42 3.33
C MET A 56 7.87 -0.92 3.46
N VAL A 57 6.62 -0.57 3.77
CA VAL A 57 6.23 0.84 4.00
C VAL A 57 6.95 1.41 5.23
N VAL A 58 7.01 0.65 6.33
CA VAL A 58 7.69 1.06 7.57
C VAL A 58 9.20 1.24 7.37
N GLU A 59 9.83 0.38 6.59
CA GLU A 59 11.25 0.45 6.25
C GLU A 59 11.55 1.62 5.31
N GLU A 60 10.68 1.90 4.33
CA GLU A 60 10.88 3.00 3.40
C GLU A 60 10.71 4.38 4.05
N LYS A 61 9.94 4.49 5.13
CA LYS A 61 9.72 5.73 5.89
C LYS A 61 9.36 6.94 4.99
N PRO A 62 8.30 6.85 4.19
CA PRO A 62 7.87 7.98 3.37
C PRO A 62 7.35 9.13 4.23
N GLU A 63 7.50 10.36 3.74
CA GLU A 63 6.83 11.53 4.30
C GLU A 63 5.37 11.60 3.84
N ILE A 64 5.09 11.13 2.61
CA ILE A 64 3.75 11.03 2.04
C ILE A 64 3.52 9.59 1.59
N LEU A 65 2.54 8.92 2.19
CA LEU A 65 2.11 7.58 1.81
C LEU A 65 0.78 7.66 1.07
N ILE A 66 0.70 7.01 -0.09
CA ILE A 66 -0.54 6.78 -0.82
C ILE A 66 -0.72 5.26 -0.94
N ILE A 67 -1.78 4.76 -0.31
CA ILE A 67 -2.03 3.33 -0.14
C ILE A 67 -3.54 3.07 -0.19
N ASP A 68 -3.94 1.95 -0.78
CA ASP A 68 -5.35 1.60 -0.91
C ASP A 68 -5.91 1.00 0.38
N GLY A 69 -7.21 1.19 0.58
CA GLY A 69 -7.96 0.53 1.66
C GLY A 69 -8.39 -0.89 1.31
N PRO A 70 -8.85 -1.68 2.29
CA PRO A 70 -9.46 -2.99 2.00
C PRO A 70 -10.79 -2.80 1.27
N ALA A 71 -11.08 -3.65 0.27
CA ALA A 71 -12.36 -3.68 -0.45
C ALA A 71 -13.53 -4.23 0.40
N THR A 72 -13.96 -3.49 1.43
CA THR A 72 -15.02 -3.88 2.39
C THR A 72 -16.39 -4.11 1.74
N TYR A 73 -16.73 -3.41 0.67
CA TYR A 73 -17.94 -3.67 -0.13
C TYR A 73 -17.94 -5.06 -0.82
N LEU A 74 -16.80 -5.74 -0.86
CA LEU A 74 -16.66 -7.12 -1.37
C LEU A 74 -16.50 -8.15 -0.26
N LEU A 75 -16.78 -7.79 1.00
CA LEU A 75 -16.63 -8.66 2.16
C LEU A 75 -17.56 -9.88 2.06
N GLY A 76 -16.99 -11.07 2.20
CA GLY A 76 -17.69 -12.35 2.05
C GLY A 76 -17.66 -12.92 0.62
N TYR A 77 -17.12 -12.18 -0.36
CA TYR A 77 -16.92 -12.67 -1.73
C TYR A 77 -15.43 -12.73 -2.10
N ILE A 78 -14.84 -11.57 -2.45
CA ILE A 78 -13.41 -11.48 -2.77
C ILE A 78 -12.61 -11.17 -1.51
N MET A 79 -13.10 -10.24 -0.68
CA MET A 79 -12.49 -9.89 0.60
C MET A 79 -12.98 -10.86 1.68
N SER A 80 -12.07 -11.52 2.39
CA SER A 80 -12.43 -12.36 3.54
C SER A 80 -12.37 -11.57 4.85
N TYR A 81 -13.10 -12.02 5.88
CA TYR A 81 -12.99 -11.45 7.22
C TYR A 81 -11.57 -11.56 7.80
N GLU A 82 -10.84 -12.62 7.44
CA GLU A 82 -9.44 -12.80 7.84
C GLU A 82 -8.53 -11.76 7.18
N ASN A 83 -8.69 -11.55 5.87
CA ASN A 83 -7.90 -10.56 5.13
C ASN A 83 -8.21 -9.15 5.64
N LEU A 84 -9.49 -8.80 5.86
CA LEU A 84 -9.87 -7.51 6.45
C LEU A 84 -9.19 -7.28 7.81
N LYS A 85 -9.15 -8.29 8.68
CA LYS A 85 -8.46 -8.20 9.97
C LYS A 85 -6.95 -7.97 9.79
N LYS A 86 -6.32 -8.66 8.83
CA LYS A 86 -4.90 -8.46 8.50
C LYS A 86 -4.65 -7.06 7.96
N SER A 87 -5.47 -6.59 7.02
CA SER A 87 -5.45 -5.24 6.47
C SER A 87 -5.48 -4.18 7.56
N ILE A 88 -6.44 -4.27 8.48
CA ILE A 88 -6.57 -3.34 9.61
C ILE A 88 -5.34 -3.41 10.52
N LYS A 89 -4.88 -4.60 10.88
CA LYS A 89 -3.66 -4.78 11.70
C LYS A 89 -2.43 -4.13 11.03
N ASN A 90 -2.27 -4.32 9.73
CA ASN A 90 -1.15 -3.84 8.95
C ASN A 90 -1.20 -2.32 8.75
N LEU A 91 -2.37 -1.76 8.46
CA LEU A 91 -2.57 -0.31 8.41
C LEU A 91 -2.27 0.33 9.77
N LYS A 92 -2.72 -0.27 10.89
CA LYS A 92 -2.35 0.19 12.24
C LYS A 92 -0.83 0.15 12.46
N LYS A 93 -0.18 -0.95 12.09
CA LYS A 93 1.28 -1.10 12.17
C LYS A 93 2.01 0.02 11.40
N ILE A 94 1.54 0.37 10.20
CA ILE A 94 2.10 1.48 9.41
C ILE A 94 1.94 2.81 10.17
N VAL A 95 0.72 3.12 10.62
CA VAL A 95 0.43 4.36 11.36
C VAL A 95 1.23 4.46 12.66
N GLU A 96 1.40 3.36 13.38
CA GLU A 96 2.10 3.33 14.67
C GLU A 96 3.64 3.37 14.53
N LYS A 97 4.20 2.91 13.40
CA LYS A 97 5.65 2.73 13.23
C LYS A 97 6.28 3.64 12.18
N THR A 98 5.50 4.40 11.43
CA THR A 98 6.00 5.32 10.40
C THR A 98 5.62 6.75 10.73
N ASP A 99 6.61 7.62 10.79
CA ASP A 99 6.43 9.05 11.04
C ASP A 99 6.20 9.81 9.72
N PHE A 100 5.10 9.49 9.03
CA PHE A 100 4.69 10.22 7.82
C PHE A 100 3.97 11.53 8.19
N LYS A 101 4.13 12.56 7.35
CA LYS A 101 3.35 13.81 7.47
C LYS A 101 1.91 13.62 7.01
N THR A 102 1.74 12.83 5.94
CA THR A 102 0.44 12.62 5.29
C THR A 102 0.30 11.16 4.85
N MET A 103 -0.85 10.57 5.15
CA MET A 103 -1.28 9.28 4.59
C MET A 103 -2.61 9.47 3.87
N ILE A 104 -2.66 9.06 2.61
CA ILE A 104 -3.86 9.07 1.77
C ILE A 104 -4.31 7.61 1.61
N LEU A 105 -5.48 7.29 2.16
CA LEU A 105 -6.12 5.98 1.99
C LEU A 105 -7.06 6.04 0.79
N ASP A 106 -6.73 5.35 -0.31
CA ASP A 106 -7.40 5.49 -1.61
C ASP A 106 -8.15 4.22 -2.09
N HIS A 107 -8.50 4.23 -3.39
CA HIS A 107 -9.11 3.18 -4.23
C HIS A 107 -10.42 2.53 -3.73
N HIS A 108 -10.40 1.87 -2.57
CA HIS A 108 -11.49 1.04 -2.06
C HIS A 108 -12.28 1.68 -0.93
N LEU A 109 -11.65 2.49 -0.06
CA LEU A 109 -12.34 3.04 1.12
C LEU A 109 -13.58 3.87 0.73
N LEU A 110 -13.49 4.62 -0.37
CA LEU A 110 -14.58 5.47 -0.85
C LEU A 110 -15.73 4.69 -1.51
N ARG A 111 -15.57 3.38 -1.73
CA ARG A 111 -16.57 2.51 -2.37
C ARG A 111 -17.44 1.74 -1.38
N ASP A 112 -17.18 1.87 -0.08
CA ASP A 112 -17.94 1.15 0.94
C ASP A 112 -19.42 1.55 0.97
N TYR A 113 -20.29 0.62 1.35
CA TYR A 113 -21.71 0.88 1.54
C TYR A 113 -21.87 1.78 2.77
N ARG A 114 -22.48 2.95 2.58
CA ARG A 114 -22.82 3.89 3.66
C ARG A 114 -24.02 3.40 4.46
#